data_AF-A0A2D0JT85-F1
#
_entry.id   AF-A0A2D0JT85-F1
#
_cell.length_a   1.000
_cell.length_b   1.000
_cell.length_c   1.000
_cell.angle_alpha   90.00
_cell.angle_beta   90.00
_cell.angle_gamma   90.00
#
_symmetry.space_group_name_H-M   'P 1'
#
loop_
_entity.id
_entity.type
_entity.pdbx_description
1 polymer ?
#
loop_
_entity_poly.entity_id
_entity_poly.type
_entity_poly.pdbx_seq_one_letter_code
_entity_poly.pdbx_strand_id
1 'polypeptide(L)'
;MKKLLELRQQKADLTQQMRSLLTKAENEKRSLNADEAKQFDELRSQSDNLNTEIARYESLSDEERNQAKNQPISKTLSNDELRHYILTGEARSLSTSVPSDGGYTVIPELNKQIMQQLSDESVMRRICTVKTTRSNEYKQLVSVGGAAVVHGGRRQGA
;
A
#
# COMPACT_ATOMS: atom_id res chain seq x y z
N MET A 1 -16.03 -1.46 -7.81
CA MET A 1 -14.68 -1.57 -8.42
C MET A 1 -14.67 -2.16 -9.84
N LYS A 2 -15.27 -3.33 -10.11
CA LYS A 2 -15.30 -3.93 -11.47
C LYS A 2 -15.91 -2.99 -12.54
N LYS A 3 -17.03 -2.36 -12.22
CA LYS A 3 -17.70 -1.37 -13.10
C LYS A 3 -16.83 -0.16 -13.47
N LEU A 4 -15.99 0.34 -12.55
CA LEU A 4 -15.08 1.46 -12.84
C LEU A 4 -13.99 1.06 -13.85
N LEU A 5 -13.49 -0.18 -13.74
CA LEU A 5 -12.49 -0.71 -14.67
C LEU A 5 -13.07 -0.91 -16.06
N GLU A 6 -14.28 -1.46 -16.15
CA GLU A 6 -15.02 -1.62 -17.41
C GLU A 6 -15.24 -0.27 -18.11
N LEU A 7 -15.69 0.76 -17.38
CA LEU A 7 -15.88 2.11 -17.94
C LEU A 7 -14.57 2.73 -18.44
N ARG A 8 -13.45 2.52 -17.72
CA ARG A 8 -12.13 2.98 -18.14
C ARG A 8 -11.62 2.25 -19.38
N GLN A 9 -11.88 0.95 -19.51
CA GLN A 9 -11.56 0.18 -20.72
C GLN A 9 -12.37 0.68 -21.92
N GLN A 10 -13.68 0.84 -21.78
CA GLN A 10 -14.53 1.38 -22.85
C GLN A 10 -14.08 2.76 -23.32
N LYS A 11 -13.69 3.65 -22.40
CA LYS A 11 -13.10 4.94 -22.75
C LYS A 11 -11.80 4.77 -23.54
N ALA A 12 -10.91 3.87 -23.11
CA ALA A 12 -9.65 3.62 -23.81
C ALA A 12 -9.92 3.16 -25.27
N ASP A 13 -10.85 2.24 -25.46
CA ASP A 13 -11.24 1.76 -26.79
C ASP A 13 -11.78 2.88 -27.69
N LEU A 14 -12.67 3.74 -27.17
CA LEU A 14 -13.18 4.89 -27.92
C LEU A 14 -12.05 5.89 -28.27
N THR A 15 -11.11 6.14 -27.35
CA THR A 15 -9.97 7.01 -27.64
C THR A 15 -9.02 6.41 -28.68
N GLN A 16 -8.89 5.09 -28.71
CA GLN A 16 -8.11 4.39 -29.73
C GLN A 16 -8.81 4.47 -31.10
N GLN A 17 -10.14 4.35 -31.14
CA GLN A 17 -10.91 4.54 -32.37
C GLN A 17 -10.78 5.97 -32.91
N MET A 18 -10.91 6.99 -32.06
CA MET A 18 -10.69 8.40 -32.44
C MET A 18 -9.27 8.63 -32.99
N ARG A 19 -8.25 8.07 -32.33
CA ARG A 19 -6.87 8.14 -32.83
C ARG A 19 -6.72 7.45 -34.19
N SER A 20 -7.35 6.28 -34.36
CA SER A 20 -7.28 5.54 -35.62
C SER A 20 -7.84 6.34 -36.80
N LEU A 21 -8.95 7.07 -36.60
CA LEU A 21 -9.52 7.96 -37.61
C LEU A 21 -8.56 9.09 -38.00
N LEU A 22 -7.95 9.74 -37.00
CA LEU A 22 -6.95 10.78 -37.25
C LEU A 22 -5.73 10.24 -37.99
N THR A 23 -5.19 9.08 -37.58
CA THR A 23 -4.03 8.48 -38.24
C THR A 23 -4.31 8.05 -39.68
N LYS A 24 -5.54 7.63 -40.01
CA LYS A 24 -5.93 7.31 -41.40
C LYS A 24 -5.92 8.56 -42.27
N ALA A 25 -6.53 9.65 -41.79
CA ALA A 25 -6.53 10.93 -42.47
C ALA A 25 -5.09 11.47 -42.69
N GLU A 26 -4.22 11.36 -41.67
CA GLU A 26 -2.81 11.74 -41.76
C GLU A 26 -2.03 10.90 -42.78
N ASN A 27 -2.23 9.57 -42.81
CA ASN A 27 -1.60 8.67 -43.78
C ASN A 27 -2.01 9.00 -45.22
N GLU A 28 -3.26 9.40 -45.43
CA GLU A 28 -3.78 9.84 -46.74
C GLU A 28 -3.42 11.29 -47.07
N LYS A 29 -2.71 12.00 -46.18
CA LYS A 29 -2.34 13.42 -46.29
C LYS A 29 -3.54 14.31 -46.60
N ARG A 30 -4.71 13.95 -46.08
CA ARG A 30 -5.97 14.67 -46.28
C ARG A 30 -6.55 15.10 -44.94
N SER A 31 -7.31 16.18 -44.94
CA SER A 31 -8.17 16.51 -43.79
C SER A 31 -9.33 15.51 -43.68
N LEU A 32 -9.83 15.33 -42.46
CA LEU A 32 -11.03 14.53 -42.18
C LEU A 32 -12.15 14.87 -43.17
N ASN A 33 -12.77 13.84 -43.74
CA ASN A 33 -13.95 14.02 -44.56
C ASN A 33 -15.19 14.37 -43.69
N ALA A 34 -16.27 14.88 -44.29
CA ALA A 34 -17.47 15.29 -43.56
C ALA A 34 -18.09 14.17 -42.73
N ASP A 35 -18.04 12.93 -43.21
CA ASP A 35 -18.57 11.76 -42.48
C ASP A 35 -17.65 11.30 -41.34
N GLU A 36 -16.33 11.39 -41.54
CA GLU A 36 -15.35 11.05 -40.49
C GLU A 36 -15.33 12.09 -39.38
N ALA A 37 -15.54 13.37 -39.72
CA ALA A 37 -15.70 14.45 -38.75
C ALA A 37 -16.92 14.21 -37.85
N LYS A 38 -18.06 13.82 -38.43
CA LYS A 38 -19.26 13.45 -37.64
C LYS A 38 -19.01 12.26 -36.72
N GLN A 39 -18.36 11.21 -37.21
CA GLN A 39 -18.01 10.04 -36.39
C GLN A 39 -17.06 10.41 -35.24
N PHE A 40 -16.09 11.29 -35.50
CA PHE A 40 -15.18 11.78 -34.47
C PHE A 40 -15.93 12.57 -33.38
N ASP A 41 -16.83 13.47 -33.77
CA ASP A 41 -17.64 14.27 -32.83
C ASP A 41 -18.58 13.38 -31.99
N GLU A 42 -19.18 12.36 -32.60
CA GLU A 42 -20.00 11.37 -31.90
C GLU A 42 -19.17 10.57 -30.88
N LEU A 43 -18.03 10.00 -31.28
CA LEU A 43 -17.12 9.27 -30.39
C LEU A 43 -16.61 10.17 -29.27
N ARG A 44 -16.38 11.46 -29.57
CA ARG A 44 -15.97 12.44 -28.57
C ARG A 44 -17.05 12.67 -27.54
N SER A 45 -18.29 12.84 -27.96
CA SER A 45 -19.44 13.00 -27.05
C SER A 45 -19.62 11.79 -26.12
N GLN A 46 -19.44 10.58 -26.65
CA GLN A 46 -19.50 9.34 -25.86
C GLN A 46 -18.35 9.26 -24.86
N SER A 47 -17.14 9.65 -25.26
CA SER A 47 -15.98 9.72 -24.37
C SER A 47 -16.20 10.71 -23.21
N ASP A 48 -16.78 11.87 -23.51
CA ASP A 48 -17.07 12.90 -22.49
C ASP A 48 -18.16 12.42 -21.51
N ASN A 49 -19.19 11.72 -21.99
CA ASN A 49 -20.18 11.08 -21.12
C ASN A 49 -19.53 10.04 -20.18
N LEU A 50 -18.71 9.13 -20.71
CA LEU A 50 -17.97 8.15 -19.90
C LEU A 50 -17.02 8.83 -18.90
N ASN A 51 -16.39 9.95 -19.27
CA ASN A 51 -15.55 10.72 -18.34
C ASN A 51 -16.36 11.21 -17.14
N THR A 52 -17.56 11.76 -17.37
CA THR A 52 -18.41 12.21 -16.27
C THR A 52 -18.87 11.06 -15.38
N GLU A 53 -19.17 9.89 -15.96
CA GLU A 53 -19.57 8.71 -15.21
C GLU A 53 -18.41 8.16 -14.38
N ILE A 54 -17.21 8.04 -14.96
CA ILE A 54 -15.98 7.64 -14.27
C ILE A 54 -15.70 8.56 -13.08
N ALA A 55 -15.78 9.88 -13.26
CA ALA A 55 -15.53 10.85 -12.18
C ALA A 55 -16.48 10.65 -10.99
N ARG A 56 -17.77 10.33 -11.24
CA ARG A 56 -18.75 10.04 -10.19
C ARG A 56 -18.43 8.74 -9.45
N TYR A 57 -18.05 7.68 -10.16
CA TYR A 57 -17.67 6.43 -9.51
C TYR A 57 -16.33 6.54 -8.76
N GLU A 58 -15.41 7.38 -9.23
CA GLU A 58 -14.16 7.69 -8.55
C GLU A 58 -14.41 8.42 -7.23
N SER A 59 -15.27 9.44 -7.23
CA SER A 59 -15.61 10.16 -5.99
C SER A 59 -16.24 9.24 -4.96
N LEU A 60 -17.19 8.38 -5.37
CA LEU A 60 -17.80 7.39 -4.48
C LEU A 60 -16.76 6.39 -3.94
N SER A 61 -15.87 5.90 -4.79
CA SER A 61 -14.78 4.98 -4.43
C SER A 61 -13.77 5.62 -3.46
N ASP A 62 -13.43 6.89 -3.67
CA ASP A 62 -12.55 7.65 -2.79
C ASP A 62 -13.22 7.95 -1.45
N GLU A 63 -14.51 8.26 -1.43
CA GLU A 63 -15.31 8.42 -0.21
C GLU A 63 -15.41 7.12 0.59
N GLU A 64 -15.68 5.97 -0.05
CA GLU A 64 -15.66 4.65 0.59
C GLU A 64 -14.28 4.34 1.20
N ARG A 65 -13.19 4.63 0.48
CA ARG A 65 -11.82 4.47 0.99
C ARG A 65 -11.50 5.41 2.14
N ASN A 66 -11.95 6.66 2.09
CA ASN A 66 -11.71 7.64 3.14
C ASN A 66 -12.56 7.36 4.39
N GLN A 67 -13.79 6.84 4.24
CA GLN A 67 -14.58 6.35 5.36
C GLN A 67 -13.92 5.15 6.05
N ALA A 68 -13.32 4.24 5.29
CA ALA A 68 -12.55 3.12 5.86
C ALA A 68 -11.32 3.58 6.67
N LYS A 69 -10.73 4.74 6.35
CA LYS A 69 -9.63 5.35 7.13
C LYS A 69 -10.08 6.02 8.43
N ASN A 70 -11.32 6.49 8.50
CA ASN A 70 -11.86 7.21 9.66
C ASN A 70 -12.58 6.31 10.67
N GLN A 71 -12.64 5.00 10.43
CA GLN A 71 -13.01 4.06 11.47
C GLN A 71 -11.82 3.91 12.44
N PRO A 72 -11.97 4.19 13.74
CA PRO A 72 -10.93 3.82 14.69
C PRO A 72 -10.72 2.31 14.57
N ILE A 73 -9.49 1.90 14.25
CA ILE A 73 -9.07 0.49 14.18
C ILE A 73 -9.05 -0.06 15.63
N SER A 74 -10.25 -0.27 16.18
CA SER A 74 -10.51 -1.06 17.37
C SER A 74 -11.19 -2.36 16.95
N LYS A 75 -10.68 -2.98 15.88
CA LYS A 75 -10.89 -4.41 15.66
C LYS A 75 -9.53 -5.07 15.78
N THR A 76 -9.22 -5.47 17.01
CA THR A 76 -8.38 -6.63 17.24
C THR A 76 -8.86 -7.74 16.30
N LEU A 77 -8.09 -8.04 15.25
CA LEU A 77 -8.36 -9.17 14.38
C LEU A 77 -8.54 -10.40 15.27
N SER A 78 -9.64 -11.12 15.10
CA SER A 78 -9.95 -12.23 16.00
C SER A 78 -8.95 -13.36 15.75
N ASN A 79 -8.60 -14.11 16.80
CA ASN A 79 -7.64 -15.21 16.71
C ASN A 79 -8.06 -16.27 15.68
N ASP A 80 -9.36 -16.38 15.39
CA ASP A 80 -9.91 -17.32 14.42
C ASP A 80 -9.57 -16.95 12.97
N GLU A 81 -9.50 -15.67 12.63
CA GLU A 81 -9.07 -15.21 11.29
C GLU A 81 -7.59 -15.51 11.06
N LEU A 82 -6.76 -15.36 12.11
CA LEU A 82 -5.33 -15.69 12.08
C LEU A 82 -5.10 -17.21 12.00
N ARG A 83 -5.86 -18.01 12.74
CA ARG A 83 -5.79 -19.48 12.68
C ARG A 83 -6.18 -20.02 11.32
N HIS A 84 -7.21 -19.44 10.70
CA HIS A 84 -7.61 -19.83 9.36
C HIS A 84 -6.51 -19.53 8.34
N TYR A 85 -5.88 -18.35 8.41
CA TYR A 85 -4.77 -17.98 7.51
C TYR A 85 -3.54 -18.90 7.64
N ILE A 86 -3.19 -19.28 8.87
CA ILE A 86 -2.05 -20.18 9.14
C ILE A 86 -2.34 -21.61 8.69
N LEU A 87 -3.58 -22.08 8.84
CA LEU A 87 -3.95 -23.48 8.62
C LEU A 87 -4.24 -23.80 7.14
N THR A 88 -4.92 -22.91 6.42
CA THR A 88 -5.34 -23.17 5.04
C THR A 88 -4.48 -22.45 4.01
N GLY A 89 -3.73 -21.40 4.40
CA GLY A 89 -2.94 -20.59 3.46
C GLY A 89 -3.78 -19.85 2.40
N GLU A 90 -5.10 -20.05 2.39
CA GLU A 90 -6.02 -19.42 1.48
C GLU A 90 -6.38 -18.03 1.99
N ALA A 91 -5.55 -17.06 1.63
CA ALA A 91 -6.07 -15.73 1.36
C ALA A 91 -7.10 -15.90 0.24
N ARG A 92 -8.38 -15.61 0.52
CA ARG A 92 -9.46 -15.61 -0.46
C ARG A 92 -9.01 -14.90 -1.75
N SER A 93 -8.59 -15.69 -2.74
CA SER A 93 -8.19 -15.37 -4.11
C SER A 93 -7.56 -13.99 -4.35
N LEU A 94 -6.23 -13.89 -4.27
CA LEU A 94 -5.45 -12.87 -4.97
C LEU A 94 -4.26 -13.56 -5.66
N SER A 95 -4.54 -14.15 -6.83
CA SER A 95 -3.55 -14.78 -7.71
C SER A 95 -2.72 -13.72 -8.44
N THR A 96 -1.41 -13.93 -8.55
CA THR A 96 -0.40 -12.95 -8.99
C THR A 96 0.30 -13.30 -10.31
N SER A 97 -0.29 -14.11 -11.19
CA SER A 97 0.40 -14.58 -12.42
C SER A 97 -0.10 -14.00 -13.75
N VAL A 98 -1.07 -13.07 -13.75
CA VAL A 98 -1.57 -12.46 -15.00
C VAL A 98 -1.80 -10.95 -14.81
N PRO A 99 -1.41 -10.06 -15.76
CA PRO A 99 -1.52 -8.59 -15.63
C PRO A 99 -2.95 -8.03 -15.52
N SER A 100 -3.94 -8.92 -15.44
CA SER A 100 -5.37 -8.64 -15.35
C SER A 100 -5.91 -8.73 -13.90
N ASP A 101 -5.12 -9.18 -12.93
CA ASP A 101 -5.54 -9.28 -11.53
C ASP A 101 -4.31 -9.23 -10.62
N GLY A 102 -4.18 -8.20 -9.77
CA GLY A 102 -3.11 -8.16 -8.75
C GLY A 102 -1.92 -7.25 -9.08
N GLY A 103 -2.19 -5.96 -9.25
CA GLY A 103 -1.19 -4.91 -9.33
C GLY A 103 -1.44 -3.78 -8.32
N TYR A 104 -1.93 -4.08 -7.12
CA TYR A 104 -1.84 -3.12 -6.01
C TYR A 104 -0.67 -3.54 -5.14
N THR A 105 0.43 -2.82 -5.29
CA THR A 105 1.48 -2.71 -4.30
C THR A 105 0.83 -2.67 -2.93
N VAL A 106 1.19 -3.61 -2.05
CA VAL A 106 0.93 -3.50 -0.62
C VAL A 106 1.14 -2.03 -0.24
N ILE A 107 0.11 -1.37 0.28
CA ILE A 107 0.26 0.01 0.76
C ILE A 107 1.45 -0.07 1.74
N PRO A 108 2.55 0.66 1.51
CA PRO A 108 3.78 0.49 2.29
C PRO A 108 3.57 0.65 3.81
N GLU A 109 2.45 1.26 4.22
CA GLU A 109 1.97 1.32 5.59
C GLU A 109 1.60 -0.05 6.18
N LEU A 110 0.93 -0.93 5.43
CA LEU A 110 0.55 -2.28 5.89
C LEU A 110 1.76 -3.17 6.14
N ASN A 111 2.75 -3.15 5.23
CA ASN A 111 4.01 -3.87 5.44
C ASN A 111 4.79 -3.33 6.66
N LYS A 112 4.83 -2.02 6.85
CA LYS A 112 5.46 -1.42 8.04
C LYS A 112 4.75 -1.83 9.34
N GLN A 113 3.42 -1.89 9.32
CA GLN A 113 2.61 -2.31 10.46
C GLN A 113 2.81 -3.78 10.81
N ILE A 114 2.85 -4.67 9.81
CA ILE A 114 3.14 -6.10 10.01
C ILE A 114 4.54 -6.28 10.61
N MET A 115 5.55 -5.60 10.05
CA MET A 115 6.92 -5.65 10.57
C MET A 115 7.04 -5.08 11.99
N GLN A 116 6.28 -4.02 12.29
CA GLN A 116 6.22 -3.44 13.62
C GLN A 116 5.57 -4.40 14.63
N GLN A 117 4.42 -4.99 14.31
CA GLN A 117 3.74 -5.98 15.17
C GLN A 117 4.60 -7.21 15.41
N LEU A 118 5.22 -7.79 14.37
CA LEU A 118 6.14 -8.92 14.53
C LEU A 118 7.33 -8.56 15.44
N SER A 119 7.81 -7.31 15.38
CA SER A 119 8.88 -6.85 16.26
C SER A 119 8.40 -6.59 17.69
N ASP A 120 7.16 -6.17 17.89
CA ASP A 120 6.59 -5.82 19.21
C ASP A 120 6.06 -7.06 19.95
N GLU A 121 5.60 -8.09 19.23
CA GLU A 121 5.19 -9.39 19.80
C GLU A 121 6.37 -10.29 20.17
N SER A 122 7.58 -9.99 19.70
CA SER A 122 8.77 -10.73 20.11
C SER A 122 8.98 -10.62 21.62
N VAL A 123 8.86 -11.74 22.34
CA VAL A 123 9.01 -11.83 23.80
C VAL A 123 10.34 -11.21 24.27
N MET A 124 11.42 -11.41 23.50
CA MET A 124 12.72 -10.82 23.79
C MET A 124 12.72 -9.29 23.67
N ARG A 125 12.01 -8.73 22.70
CA ARG A 125 11.95 -7.26 22.51
C ARG A 125 11.06 -6.58 23.55
N ARG A 126 10.11 -7.31 24.14
CA ARG A 126 9.26 -6.83 25.23
C ARG A 126 9.96 -6.83 26.59
N ILE A 127 10.87 -7.78 26.84
CA ILE A 127 11.58 -7.91 28.13
C ILE A 127 12.87 -7.07 28.15
N CYS A 128 13.54 -6.90 27.00
CA CYS A 128 14.82 -6.21 26.90
C CYS A 128 14.68 -4.72 26.54
N THR A 129 15.64 -3.90 26.96
CA THR A 129 15.71 -2.49 26.55
C THR A 129 16.31 -2.35 25.15
N VAL A 130 15.53 -1.84 24.19
CA VAL A 130 15.98 -1.59 22.82
C VAL A 130 16.85 -0.33 22.75
N LYS A 131 18.05 -0.45 22.17
CA LYS A 131 18.96 0.68 21.89
C LYS A 131 19.24 0.73 20.39
N THR A 132 18.94 1.85 19.74
CA THR A 132 19.20 2.04 18.31
C THR A 132 20.66 2.47 18.12
N THR A 133 21.44 1.72 17.36
CA THR A 133 22.87 1.97 17.12
C THR A 133 23.11 2.31 15.65
N ARG A 134 23.86 3.39 15.39
CA ARG A 134 24.29 3.78 14.03
C ARG A 134 25.66 3.17 13.66
N SER A 135 26.36 2.60 14.63
CA SER A 135 27.67 1.95 14.51
C SER A 135 27.55 0.43 14.52
N ASN A 136 28.59 -0.25 13.98
CA ASN A 136 28.67 -1.71 13.97
C ASN A 136 28.85 -2.33 15.37
N GLU A 137 29.39 -1.58 16.34
CA GLU A 137 29.59 -2.05 17.71
C GLU A 137 28.87 -1.16 18.73
N TYR A 138 28.31 -1.79 19.77
CA TYR A 138 27.74 -1.15 20.95
C TYR A 138 28.39 -1.75 22.21
N LYS A 139 29.06 -0.91 23.00
CA LYS A 139 29.73 -1.31 24.25
C LYS A 139 29.05 -0.60 25.41
N GLN A 140 28.39 -1.37 26.28
CA GLN A 140 27.85 -0.85 27.53
C GLN A 140 28.83 -1.14 28.66
N LEU A 141 29.36 -0.08 29.27
CA LEU A 141 30.21 -0.21 30.44
C LEU A 141 29.33 -0.55 31.65
N VAL A 142 29.63 -1.69 32.28
CA VAL A 142 29.00 -2.12 33.53
C VAL A 142 30.07 -2.25 34.60
N SER A 143 29.80 -1.71 35.78
CA SER A 143 30.68 -1.90 36.94
C SER A 143 30.43 -3.28 37.52
N VAL A 144 31.47 -4.12 37.57
CA VAL A 144 31.39 -5.52 38.02
C VAL A 144 31.71 -5.71 39.52
N GLY A 145 31.97 -4.64 40.26
CA GLY A 145 32.28 -4.70 41.69
C GLY A 145 32.26 -3.34 42.37
N GLY A 146 31.75 -3.31 43.61
CA GLY A 146 31.79 -2.12 44.47
C GLY A 146 33.12 -2.01 45.22
N ALA A 147 33.48 -0.80 45.64
CA ALA A 147 34.67 -0.58 46.45
C ALA A 147 34.52 -1.28 47.82
N ALA A 148 35.41 -2.24 48.10
CA ALA A 148 35.49 -2.84 49.43
C ALA A 148 36.27 -1.89 50.35
N VAL A 149 35.59 -1.31 51.33
CA VAL A 149 36.22 -0.46 52.36
C VAL A 149 36.70 -1.36 53.48
N VAL A 150 38.02 -1.44 53.67
CA VAL A 150 38.63 -2.13 54.82
C VAL A 150 38.66 -1.16 56.01
N HIS A 151 38.23 -1.63 57.18
CA HIS A 151 38.24 -0.82 58.40
C HIS A 151 39.69 -0.61 58.89
N GLY A 152 40.10 0.65 59.08
CA GLY A 152 41.45 0.99 59.53
C GLY A 152 41.68 0.60 60.99
N GLY A 153 42.63 -0.32 61.24
CA GLY A 153 43.01 -0.72 62.60
C GLY A 153 43.70 0.42 63.37
N ARG A 154 43.30 0.62 64.63
CA ARG A 154 43.94 1.59 65.54
C ARG A 154 45.41 1.20 65.76
N ARG A 155 46.30 2.16 65.54
CA ARG A 155 47.74 2.09 65.84
C ARG A 155 47.88 1.87 67.36
N GLN A 156 48.33 0.68 67.79
CA GLN A 156 48.69 0.45 69.19
C GLN A 156 49.89 1.34 69.50
N GLY A 157 49.66 2.33 70.37
CA GLY A 157 50.69 3.18 70.93
C GLY A 157 51.53 2.39 71.94
N ALA A 158 52.82 2.72 71.95
CA ALA A 158 53.85 2.23 72.86
C ALA A 158 53.55 2.53 74.34
#